data_AF-A0A920AJ68-F1
#
_entry.id   AF-A0A920AJ68-F1
#
_cell.length_a   1.000
_cell.length_b   1.000
_cell.length_c   1.000
_cell.angle_alpha   90.00
_cell.angle_beta   90.00
_cell.angle_gamma   90.00
#
_symmetry.space_group_name_H-M   'P 1'
#
loop_
_entity.id
_entity.type
_entity.pdbx_description
1 polymer ?
#
loop_
_entity_poly.entity_id
_entity_poly.type
_entity_poly.pdbx_seq_one_letter_code
_entity_poly.pdbx_strand_id
1 'polypeptide(L)'
;MVESLEKDIDYLTDKNGIPDFFVVPGENSISSKFDWCRVVSRRAERKCVAWKKINEIEDTFVLIYLNRLSDLLWMMARDFEKEWTSSK
;
A
#
# COMPACT_ATOMS: atom_id res chain seq x y z
N MET A 1 4.40 -8.39 -13.22
CA MET A 1 3.97 -8.46 -11.80
C MET A 1 3.97 -7.09 -11.14
N VAL A 2 5.06 -6.33 -11.20
CA VAL A 2 5.07 -4.94 -10.68
C VAL A 2 4.22 -4.03 -11.57
N GLU A 3 4.39 -4.10 -12.89
CA GLU A 3 3.61 -3.30 -13.86
C GLU A 3 2.10 -3.51 -13.75
N SER A 4 1.62 -4.68 -13.34
CA SER A 4 0.18 -4.90 -13.13
C SER A 4 -0.32 -4.16 -11.89
N LEU A 5 0.48 -4.12 -10.81
CA LEU A 5 0.14 -3.32 -9.64
C LEU A 5 0.13 -1.83 -9.96
N GLU A 6 1.08 -1.36 -10.77
CA GLU A 6 1.15 0.04 -11.20
C GLU A 6 -0.09 0.43 -12.01
N LYS A 7 -0.52 -0.40 -12.97
CA LYS A 7 -1.76 -0.17 -13.72
C LYS A 7 -3.00 -0.07 -12.82
N ASP A 8 -3.10 -0.91 -11.81
CA ASP A 8 -4.21 -0.89 -10.86
C ASP A 8 -4.14 0.36 -9.94
N ILE A 9 -2.95 0.76 -9.53
CA ILE A 9 -2.73 2.00 -8.75
C ILE A 9 -3.13 3.21 -9.59
N ASP A 10 -2.66 3.31 -10.84
CA ASP A 10 -2.97 4.42 -11.74
C ASP A 10 -4.47 4.51 -11.97
N TYR A 11 -5.14 3.39 -12.23
CA TYR A 11 -6.60 3.33 -12.38
C TYR A 11 -7.34 3.85 -11.13
N LEU A 12 -6.95 3.40 -9.94
CA LEU A 12 -7.58 3.85 -8.69
C LEU A 12 -7.26 5.31 -8.38
N THR A 13 -6.09 5.79 -8.81
CA THR A 13 -5.63 7.17 -8.63
C THR A 13 -6.44 8.11 -9.52
N ASP A 14 -6.64 7.74 -10.79
CA ASP A 14 -7.47 8.50 -11.71
C ASP A 14 -8.94 8.51 -11.27
N LYS A 15 -9.44 7.39 -10.73
CA LYS A 15 -10.82 7.25 -10.25
C LYS A 15 -11.08 8.09 -9.00
N ASN A 16 -10.20 8.04 -8.01
CA ASN A 16 -10.45 8.56 -6.67
C ASN A 16 -9.71 9.87 -6.36
N GLY A 17 -8.68 10.21 -7.14
CA GLY A 17 -7.74 11.27 -6.84
C GLY A 17 -6.72 10.88 -5.75
N ILE A 18 -5.94 11.86 -5.30
CA ILE A 18 -4.97 11.72 -4.21
C ILE A 18 -5.29 12.78 -3.14
N PRO A 19 -5.46 12.40 -1.87
CA PRO A 19 -5.70 13.36 -0.79
C PRO A 19 -4.44 14.17 -0.50
N ASP A 20 -4.65 15.45 -0.18
CA ASP A 20 -3.61 16.39 0.29
C ASP A 20 -3.44 16.37 1.81
N PHE A 21 -4.20 15.52 2.51
CA PHE A 21 -4.15 15.31 3.96
C PHE A 21 -3.90 13.84 4.34
N PHE A 22 -3.54 13.62 5.60
CA PHE A 22 -3.38 12.28 6.13
C PHE A 22 -4.76 11.68 6.41
N VAL A 23 -5.10 10.60 5.69
CA VAL A 23 -6.38 9.92 5.86
C VAL A 23 -6.31 8.89 7.00
N VAL A 24 -7.29 8.94 7.89
CA VAL A 24 -7.43 7.98 8.99
C VAL A 24 -7.82 6.61 8.42
N PRO A 25 -7.13 5.52 8.83
CA PRO A 25 -7.45 4.18 8.34
C PRO A 25 -8.74 3.63 8.98
N GLY A 26 -9.42 2.75 8.24
CA GLY A 26 -10.52 1.96 8.78
C GLY A 26 -11.87 2.67 8.94
N GLU A 27 -12.24 3.57 8.03
CA GLU A 27 -13.59 4.16 8.00
C GLU A 27 -14.70 3.09 7.98
N ASN A 28 -14.48 1.95 7.31
CA ASN A 28 -15.41 0.84 7.29
C ASN A 28 -14.73 -0.55 7.34
N SER A 29 -15.54 -1.61 7.42
CA SER A 29 -15.06 -3.00 7.54
C SER A 29 -14.23 -3.48 6.35
N ILE A 30 -14.49 -2.98 5.14
CA ILE A 30 -13.71 -3.37 3.95
C ILE A 30 -12.41 -2.57 3.90
N SER A 31 -12.47 -1.24 4.05
CA SER A 31 -11.27 -0.39 4.05
C SER A 31 -10.29 -0.78 5.16
N SER A 32 -10.80 -1.05 6.37
CA SER A 32 -9.98 -1.53 7.50
C SER A 32 -9.24 -2.85 7.22
N LYS A 33 -9.83 -3.77 6.45
CA LYS A 33 -9.14 -5.01 6.03
C LYS A 33 -7.99 -4.71 5.08
N PHE A 34 -8.19 -3.83 4.12
CA PHE A 34 -7.12 -3.40 3.22
C PHE A 34 -6.00 -2.66 3.96
N ASP A 35 -6.35 -1.77 4.88
CA ASP A 35 -5.38 -1.10 5.76
C ASP A 35 -4.60 -2.11 6.61
N TRP A 36 -5.26 -3.15 7.13
CA TRP A 36 -4.59 -4.21 7.88
C TRP A 36 -3.65 -5.03 7.00
N CYS A 37 -4.08 -5.42 5.80
CA CYS A 37 -3.24 -6.08 4.80
C CYS A 37 -2.01 -5.22 4.46
N ARG A 38 -2.19 -3.90 4.33
CA ARG A 38 -1.09 -2.95 4.10
C ARG A 38 -0.08 -2.97 5.24
N VAL A 39 -0.53 -3.01 6.50
CA VAL A 39 0.36 -3.14 7.67
C VAL A 39 1.17 -4.44 7.60
N VAL A 40 0.56 -5.55 7.20
CA VAL A 40 1.25 -6.83 7.03
C VAL A 40 2.27 -6.77 5.90
N SER A 41 1.91 -6.21 4.74
CA SER A 41 2.82 -6.03 3.59
C SER A 41 4.04 -5.20 3.97
N ARG A 42 3.85 -4.02 4.62
CA ARG A 42 4.95 -3.17 5.08
C ARG A 42 5.81 -3.86 6.16
N ARG A 43 5.23 -4.72 6.98
CA ARG A 43 6.00 -5.53 7.94
C ARG A 43 6.87 -6.58 7.24
N ALA A 44 6.38 -7.21 6.18
CA ALA A 44 7.17 -8.10 5.34
C ALA A 44 8.30 -7.34 4.64
N GLU A 45 8.01 -6.18 4.04
CA GLU A 45 9.00 -5.29 3.42
C GLU A 45 10.16 -4.98 4.39
N ARG A 46 9.86 -4.55 5.62
CA ARG A 46 10.89 -4.27 6.64
C ARG A 46 11.75 -5.50 6.97
N LYS A 47 11.16 -6.69 7.04
CA LYS A 47 11.91 -7.94 7.25
C LYS A 47 12.83 -8.25 6.07
N CYS A 48 12.33 -8.10 4.84
CA CYS A 48 13.13 -8.30 3.63
C CYS A 48 14.30 -7.32 3.55
N VAL A 49 14.10 -6.04 3.89
CA VAL A 49 15.19 -5.05 3.96
C VAL A 49 16.24 -5.45 4.99
N ALA A 50 15.83 -5.86 6.19
CA ALA A 50 16.75 -6.32 7.23
C ALA A 50 17.55 -7.55 6.78
N TRP A 51 16.89 -8.53 6.18
CA TRP A 51 17.54 -9.73 5.65
C TRP A 51 18.50 -9.45 4.50
N LYS A 52 18.12 -8.57 3.58
CA LYS A 52 19.00 -8.12 2.50
C LYS A 52 20.30 -7.55 3.06
N LYS A 53 20.19 -6.69 4.08
CA LYS A 53 21.35 -6.07 4.73
C LYS A 53 22.24 -7.10 5.46
N ILE A 54 21.63 -8.05 6.17
CA ILE A 54 22.37 -9.05 6.95
C ILE A 54 23.10 -10.07 6.07
N ASN A 55 22.50 -10.47 4.95
CA ASN A 55 23.01 -11.54 4.10
C ASN A 55 23.64 -11.02 2.80
N GLU A 56 23.89 -9.72 2.68
CA GLU A 56 24.46 -9.07 1.50
C GLU A 56 23.77 -9.49 0.19
N ILE A 57 22.44 -9.64 0.23
CA ILE A 57 21.66 -10.05 -0.93
C ILE A 57 21.65 -8.91 -1.94
N GLU A 58 21.90 -9.23 -3.21
CA GLU A 58 21.79 -8.30 -4.33
C GLU A 58 20.39 -7.66 -4.43
N ASP A 59 20.25 -6.66 -5.28
CA ASP A 59 18.96 -6.03 -5.52
C ASP A 59 17.93 -7.05 -6.01
N THR A 60 16.75 -7.06 -5.39
CA THR A 60 15.67 -7.97 -5.73
C THR A 60 14.39 -7.21 -6.07
N PHE A 61 13.64 -7.74 -7.03
CA PHE A 61 12.31 -7.24 -7.36
C PHE A 61 11.30 -7.40 -6.20
N VAL A 62 11.62 -8.19 -5.17
CA VAL A 62 10.76 -8.41 -4.00
C VAL A 62 10.50 -7.11 -3.25
N LEU A 63 11.52 -6.27 -3.05
CA LEU A 63 11.36 -5.00 -2.34
C LEU A 63 10.50 -4.02 -3.15
N ILE A 64 10.74 -3.92 -4.46
CA ILE A 64 9.94 -3.09 -5.37
C ILE A 64 8.48 -3.55 -5.36
N TYR A 65 8.26 -4.86 -5.45
CA TYR A 65 6.93 -5.45 -5.43
C TYR A 65 6.19 -5.20 -4.12
N LEU A 66 6.82 -5.44 -2.96
CA LEU A 66 6.20 -5.21 -1.65
C LEU A 66 5.86 -3.74 -1.43
N ASN A 67 6.72 -2.84 -1.93
CA ASN A 67 6.51 -1.41 -1.90
C ASN A 67 5.26 -1.01 -2.71
N ARG A 68 5.21 -1.39 -4.00
CA ARG A 68 4.04 -1.13 -4.87
C ARG A 68 2.78 -1.82 -4.36
N LEU A 69 2.86 -3.04 -3.84
CA LEU A 69 1.73 -3.74 -3.23
C LEU A 69 1.17 -2.96 -2.04
N SER A 70 2.04 -2.35 -1.21
CA SER A 70 1.58 -1.55 -0.08
C SER A 70 0.85 -0.28 -0.52
N ASP A 71 1.21 0.28 -1.67
CA ASP A 71 0.52 1.44 -2.26
C ASP A 71 -0.83 1.03 -2.87
N LEU A 72 -0.88 -0.09 -3.59
CA LEU A 72 -2.15 -0.63 -4.10
C LEU A 72 -3.14 -0.92 -2.96
N LEU A 73 -2.69 -1.58 -1.89
CA LEU A 73 -3.54 -1.86 -0.73
C LEU A 73 -4.07 -0.58 -0.07
N TRP A 74 -3.29 0.50 -0.10
CA TRP A 74 -3.75 1.81 0.38
C TRP A 74 -4.84 2.40 -0.55
N MET A 75 -4.61 2.39 -1.86
CA MET A 75 -5.59 2.86 -2.85
C MET A 75 -6.89 2.06 -2.80
N MET A 76 -6.81 0.73 -2.64
CA MET A 76 -7.97 -0.13 -2.46
C MET A 76 -8.72 0.22 -1.18
N ALA A 77 -8.02 0.48 -0.07
CA ALA A 77 -8.69 0.93 1.16
C ALA A 77 -9.50 2.20 0.89
N ARG A 78 -8.91 3.20 0.23
CA ARG A 78 -9.57 4.47 -0.11
C ARG A 78 -10.74 4.34 -1.09
N ASP A 79 -10.68 3.39 -2.02
CA ASP A 79 -11.75 3.12 -3.00
C ASP A 79 -13.06 2.66 -2.36
N PHE A 80 -12.96 1.99 -1.22
CA PHE A 80 -14.12 1.49 -0.47
C PHE A 80 -14.64 2.48 0.57
N GLU A 81 -14.00 3.63 0.77
CA GLU A 81 -14.47 4.67 1.68
C GLU A 81 -15.43 5.62 0.97
N LYS A 82 -16.48 6.04 1.66
CA LYS A 82 -17.44 7.02 1.09
C LYS A 82 -16.87 8.43 1.09
N GLU A 83 -16.20 8.78 2.17
CA GLU A 83 -15.51 10.06 2.37
C GLU A 83 -14.19 9.79 3.09
N TRP A 84 -13.17 10.56 2.76
CA TRP A 84 -11.86 10.45 3.41
C TRP A 84 -11.84 11.28 4.68
N THR A 85 -11.65 10.61 5.81
CA THR A 85 -11.52 11.28 7.10
C THR A 85 -10.11 11.80 7.31
N SER A 86 -9.97 13.12 7.39
CA SER A 86 -8.71 13.78 7.79
C SER A 86 -8.35 13.44 9.24
N SER A 87 -7.06 13.26 9.51
CA SER A 87 -6.53 13.11 10.88
C SER A 87 -6.43 14.42 11.67
N LYS A 88 -6.89 15.54 11.11
CA LYS A 88 -6.93 16.87 11.74
C LYS A 88 -8.35 17.34 11.96
#